data_AF-A0A1V5L603-F1
#
_entry.id   AF-A0A1V5L603-F1
#
_cell.length_a   1.000
_cell.length_b   1.000
_cell.length_c   1.000
_cell.angle_alpha   90.00
_cell.angle_beta   90.00
_cell.angle_gamma   90.00
#
_symmetry.space_group_name_H-M   'P 1'
#
loop_
_entity.id
_entity.type
_entity.pdbx_description
1 polymer ?
#
loop_
_entity_poly.entity_id
_entity_poly.type
_entity_poly.pdbx_seq_one_letter_code
_entity_poly.pdbx_strand_id
1 'polypeptide(L)'
;MFASHYTRIITGLPLRDCTAGFKCFRREVLEAIELDSIQSDGYSFQIEMNFRAWVKGFRILEIPIIFVDRAAGTSKMSKRILREAVWMVWKLKGLKILNRL
;
A
#
# COMPACT_ATOMS: atom_id res chain seq x y z
N MET A 1 7.96 -4.20 -9.33
CA MET A 1 9.04 -4.78 -8.49
C MET A 1 9.83 -3.73 -7.69
N PHE A 2 10.45 -2.71 -8.32
CA PHE A 2 11.24 -1.70 -7.60
C PHE A 2 10.45 -0.92 -6.54
N ALA A 3 9.21 -0.51 -6.84
CA ALA A 3 8.36 0.23 -5.90
C ALA A 3 8.05 -0.59 -4.63
N SER A 4 7.69 -1.86 -4.79
CA SER A 4 7.42 -2.77 -3.68
C SER A 4 8.68 -3.02 -2.85
N HIS A 5 9.82 -3.27 -3.50
CA HIS A 5 11.11 -3.45 -2.80
C HIS A 5 11.52 -2.21 -1.99
N TYR A 6 11.42 -1.02 -2.59
CA TYR A 6 11.67 0.25 -1.93
C TYR A 6 10.77 0.46 -0.71
N THR A 7 9.47 0.24 -0.88
CA THR A 7 8.47 0.39 0.18
C THR A 7 8.80 -0.52 1.35
N ARG A 8 9.16 -1.79 1.11
CA ARG A 8 9.55 -2.73 2.17
C ARG A 8 10.75 -2.26 2.97
N ILE A 9 11.80 -1.76 2.31
CA ILE A 9 13.02 -1.29 2.99
C ILE A 9 12.69 -0.15 3.94
N ILE A 10 11.91 0.83 3.47
CA ILE A 10 11.59 2.01 4.29
C ILE A 10 10.60 1.67 5.40
N THR A 11 9.53 0.96 5.08
CA THR A 11 8.40 0.71 6.01
C THR A 11 8.63 -0.48 6.94
N GLY A 12 9.41 -1.47 6.51
CA GLY A 12 9.54 -2.77 7.18
C GLY A 12 8.43 -3.77 6.84
N LEU A 13 7.59 -3.48 5.85
CA LEU A 13 6.48 -4.35 5.45
C LEU A 13 6.97 -5.75 5.02
N PRO A 14 6.36 -6.84 5.53
CA PRO A 14 6.72 -8.20 5.17
C PRO A 14 6.06 -8.71 3.88
N LEU A 15 5.67 -7.81 2.95
CA LEU A 15 4.99 -8.16 1.69
C LEU A 15 5.93 -8.04 0.50
N ARG A 16 5.95 -9.01 -0.41
CA ARG A 16 6.72 -8.95 -1.66
C ARG A 16 6.09 -7.97 -2.65
N ASP A 17 4.77 -7.94 -2.74
CA ASP A 17 4.03 -7.01 -3.57
C ASP A 17 3.14 -6.07 -2.73
N CYS A 18 3.64 -4.85 -2.52
CA CYS A 18 2.92 -3.82 -1.77
C CYS A 18 1.87 -3.08 -2.62
N THR A 19 1.79 -3.34 -3.92
CA THR A 19 1.09 -2.47 -4.87
C THR A 19 -0.02 -3.17 -5.66
N ALA A 20 -0.21 -4.47 -5.43
CA ALA A 20 -1.34 -5.22 -5.96
C ALA A 20 -2.67 -4.52 -5.64
N GLY A 21 -3.53 -4.34 -6.65
CA GLY A 21 -4.86 -3.74 -6.47
C GLY A 21 -5.95 -4.74 -6.07
N PHE A 22 -5.66 -6.04 -6.14
CA PHE A 22 -6.61 -7.09 -5.83
C PHE A 22 -6.33 -7.67 -4.44
N LYS A 23 -7.22 -7.40 -3.49
CA LYS A 23 -7.07 -7.75 -2.08
C LYS A 23 -8.42 -8.09 -1.45
N CYS A 24 -8.39 -8.95 -0.45
CA CYS A 24 -9.52 -9.22 0.42
C CYS A 24 -9.18 -8.80 1.84
N PHE A 25 -10.07 -8.02 2.47
CA PHE A 25 -9.94 -7.61 3.86
C PHE A 25 -11.06 -8.25 4.67
N ARG A 26 -10.75 -8.67 5.90
CA ARG A 26 -11.79 -8.93 6.90
C ARG A 26 -12.40 -7.60 7.31
N ARG A 27 -13.68 -7.62 7.69
CA ARG A 27 -14.41 -6.43 8.15
C ARG A 27 -13.67 -5.73 9.31
N GLU A 28 -13.26 -6.50 10.32
CA GLU A 28 -12.52 -6.03 11.49
C GLU A 28 -11.24 -5.26 11.15
N VAL A 29 -10.58 -5.60 10.04
CA VAL A 29 -9.36 -4.89 9.60
C VAL A 29 -9.72 -3.50 9.09
N LEU A 30 -10.81 -3.39 8.34
CA LEU A 30 -11.27 -2.10 7.82
C LEU A 30 -11.85 -1.21 8.92
N GLU A 31 -12.55 -1.80 9.90
CA GLU A 31 -13.08 -1.08 11.06
C GLU A 31 -11.96 -0.55 11.99
N ALA A 32 -10.85 -1.29 12.12
CA ALA A 32 -9.71 -0.87 12.92
C ALA A 32 -8.88 0.23 12.24
N ILE A 33 -9.01 0.42 10.93
CA ILE A 33 -8.33 1.47 10.17
C ILE A 33 -9.26 2.68 10.10
N GLU A 34 -8.78 3.84 10.53
CA GLU A 34 -9.50 5.10 10.34
C GLU A 34 -9.47 5.47 8.84
N LEU A 35 -10.52 5.08 8.11
CA LEU A 35 -10.59 5.24 6.66
C LEU A 35 -10.65 6.72 6.25
N ASP A 36 -11.24 7.58 7.08
CA ASP A 36 -11.37 9.01 6.81
C ASP A 36 -10.03 9.76 6.89
N SER A 37 -9.03 9.22 7.59
CA SER A 37 -7.69 9.82 7.66
C SER A 37 -6.77 9.35 6.55
N ILE A 38 -7.26 8.57 5.59
CA ILE A 38 -6.52 8.15 4.41
C ILE A 38 -6.46 9.33 3.42
N GLN A 39 -5.24 9.81 3.17
CA GLN A 39 -4.99 10.94 2.25
C GLN A 39 -4.31 10.50 0.95
N SER A 40 -4.15 9.19 0.76
CA SER A 40 -3.52 8.60 -0.42
C SER A 40 -4.53 8.33 -1.52
N ASP A 41 -4.23 8.82 -2.73
CA ASP A 41 -5.00 8.50 -3.94
C ASP A 41 -4.30 7.47 -4.84
N GLY A 42 -5.10 6.64 -5.51
CA GLY A 42 -4.62 5.75 -6.56
C GLY A 42 -3.64 4.67 -6.05
N TYR A 43 -2.40 4.71 -6.50
CA TYR A 43 -1.41 3.64 -6.26
C TYR A 43 -0.85 3.67 -4.83
N SER A 44 -0.74 4.86 -4.22
CA SER A 44 -0.24 5.03 -2.85
C SER A 44 -1.23 4.51 -1.80
N PHE A 45 -2.53 4.54 -2.11
CA PHE A 45 -3.59 3.97 -1.27
C PHE A 45 -3.33 2.49 -0.94
N GLN A 46 -2.86 1.73 -1.93
CA GLN A 46 -2.59 0.31 -1.74
C GLN A 46 -1.48 0.06 -0.72
N ILE A 47 -0.46 0.92 -0.71
CA ILE A 47 0.66 0.86 0.23
C ILE A 47 0.19 1.28 1.62
N GLU A 48 -0.56 2.38 1.72
CA GLU A 48 -1.06 2.89 3.00
C GLU A 48 -1.95 1.86 3.71
N MET A 49 -2.90 1.25 3.00
CA MET A 49 -3.77 0.22 3.58
C MET A 49 -2.99 -0.97 4.14
N ASN A 50 -1.99 -1.46 3.39
CA ASN A 50 -1.13 -2.55 3.84
C ASN A 50 -0.32 -2.15 5.08
N PHE A 51 0.23 -0.93 5.09
CA PHE A 51 1.03 -0.42 6.18
C PHE A 51 0.22 -0.23 7.46
N ARG A 52 -0.99 0.36 7.38
CA ARG A 52 -1.88 0.54 8.52
C ARG A 52 -2.33 -0.79 9.11
N ALA A 53 -2.72 -1.75 8.26
CA ALA A 53 -3.07 -3.09 8.72
C ALA A 53 -1.89 -3.77 9.43
N TRP A 54 -0.67 -3.65 8.90
CA TRP A 54 0.52 -4.23 9.49
C TRP A 54 0.92 -3.57 10.82
N VAL A 55 0.86 -2.24 10.91
CA VAL A 55 1.16 -1.49 12.16
C VAL A 55 0.18 -1.85 13.27
N LYS A 56 -1.10 -2.10 12.93
CA LYS A 56 -2.13 -2.57 13.88
C LYS A 56 -2.01 -4.06 14.22
N GLY A 57 -1.00 -4.75 13.72
CA GLY A 57 -0.70 -6.15 14.09
C GLY A 57 -1.53 -7.19 13.35
N PHE A 58 -2.29 -6.82 12.31
CA PHE A 58 -3.05 -7.79 11.53
C PHE A 58 -2.13 -8.69 10.69
N ARG A 59 -2.53 -9.95 10.54
CA ARG A 59 -1.83 -10.90 9.67
C ARG A 59 -2.15 -10.63 8.21
N ILE A 60 -1.11 -10.49 7.40
CA ILE A 60 -1.23 -10.32 5.95
C ILE A 60 -0.62 -11.54 5.26
N LEU A 61 -1.31 -12.08 4.26
CA LEU A 61 -0.88 -13.24 3.46
C LEU A 61 -0.91 -12.88 1.97
N GLU A 62 0.11 -13.30 1.24
CA GLU A 62 0.19 -13.14 -0.22
C GLU A 62 -0.22 -14.44 -0.90
N ILE A 63 -1.23 -14.38 -1.77
CA ILE A 63 -1.66 -15.51 -2.60
C ILE A 63 -1.19 -15.25 -4.04
N PRO A 64 -0.37 -16.13 -4.62
CA PRO A 64 0.11 -15.95 -5.99
C PRO A 64 -1.05 -16.07 -6.97
N ILE A 65 -1.09 -15.15 -7.94
CA ILE A 65 -2.05 -15.16 -9.05
C ILE A 65 -1.31 -15.07 -10.37
N ILE A 66 -1.95 -15.54 -11.45
CA ILE A 66 -1.51 -15.27 -12.81
C ILE A 66 -2.11 -13.92 -13.22
N PHE A 67 -1.25 -12.92 -13.40
CA PHE A 67 -1.68 -11.61 -13.89
C PHE A 67 -1.68 -11.64 -15.42
N VAL A 68 -2.86 -11.48 -16.01
CA VAL A 68 -3.02 -11.37 -17.46
C VAL A 68 -3.07 -9.89 -17.83
N ASP A 69 -2.15 -9.46 -18.69
CA ASP A 69 -2.11 -8.07 -19.15
C ASP A 69 -3.37 -7.72 -19.94
N ARG A 70 -3.87 -6.50 -19.75
CA ARG A 70 -4.97 -5.98 -20.55
C ARG A 70 -4.52 -5.84 -22.01
N ALA A 71 -5.31 -6.38 -22.93
CA ALA A 71 -5.04 -6.30 -24.37
C ALA A 71 -5.28 -4.91 -24.99
N ALA A 72 -5.98 -4.00 -24.29
CA ALA A 72 -6.28 -2.66 -24.78
C ALA A 72 -6.39 -1.62 -23.65
N GLY A 73 -6.01 -0.37 -23.96
CA GLY A 73 -6.09 0.80 -23.07
C GLY A 73 -4.75 1.47 -22.82
N THR A 74 -4.77 2.76 -22.45
CA THR A 74 -3.58 3.51 -22.04
C THR A 74 -3.32 3.38 -20.55
N SER A 75 -2.05 3.31 -20.17
CA SER A 75 -1.65 3.22 -18.76
C SER A 75 -2.10 4.48 -18.00
N LYS A 76 -2.76 4.28 -16.85
CA LYS A 76 -3.10 5.36 -15.91
C LYS A 76 -1.88 5.82 -15.09
N MET A 77 -0.70 5.21 -15.27
CA MET A 77 0.52 5.54 -14.54
C MET A 77 1.19 6.78 -15.12
N SER A 78 1.37 7.80 -14.29
CA SER A 78 2.11 9.02 -14.62
C SER A 78 3.32 9.22 -13.69
N LYS A 79 4.31 10.01 -14.11
CA LYS A 79 5.46 10.40 -13.27
C LYS A 79 5.04 11.12 -11.98
N ARG A 80 3.88 11.79 -12.00
CA ARG A 80 3.30 12.45 -10.83
C ARG A 80 2.87 11.43 -9.77
N ILE A 81 2.12 10.40 -10.17
CA ILE A 81 1.68 9.31 -9.27
C ILE A 81 2.89 8.60 -8.64
N LEU A 82 3.96 8.39 -9.41
CA LEU A 82 5.20 7.80 -8.89
C LEU A 82 5.83 8.66 -7.78
N ARG A 83 5.92 9.98 -7.99
CA ARG A 83 6.46 10.91 -6.98
C ARG A 83 5.60 10.95 -5.72
N GLU A 84 4.28 11.00 -5.87
CA GLU A 84 3.33 10.99 -4.76
C GLU A 84 3.48 9.71 -3.93
N ALA A 85 3.62 8.54 -4.58
CA ALA A 85 3.85 7.28 -3.89
C ALA A 85 5.16 7.27 -3.08
N VAL A 86 6.26 7.79 -3.64
CA VAL A 86 7.54 7.89 -2.91
C VAL A 86 7.40 8.78 -1.68
N TRP A 87 6.76 9.96 -1.83
CA TRP A 87 6.57 10.89 -0.71
C TRP A 87 5.66 10.31 0.39
N MET A 88 4.61 9.57 0.00
CA MET A 88 3.71 8.93 0.93
C MET A 88 4.40 7.88 1.81
N VAL A 89 5.31 7.09 1.24
CA VAL A 89 6.08 6.09 2.00
C VAL A 89 6.87 6.72 3.15
N TRP A 90 7.50 7.87 2.91
CA TRP A 90 8.19 8.63 3.96
C TRP A 90 7.24 9.21 4.99
N LYS A 91 6.09 9.74 4.56
CA LYS A 91 5.05 10.26 5.46
C LYS A 91 4.54 9.16 6.41
N LEU A 92 4.25 7.97 5.87
CA LEU A 92 3.81 6.81 6.67
C LEU A 92 4.87 6.40 7.69
N LYS A 93 6.15 6.39 7.31
CA LYS A 93 7.26 6.13 8.24
C LYS A 93 7.30 7.17 9.37
N GLY A 94 7.14 8.45 9.05
CA GLY A 94 7.08 9.53 10.04
C GLY A 94 5.89 9.41 10.99
N LEU A 95 4.70 9.14 10.47
CA LEU A 95 3.49 8.94 11.29
C LEU A 95 3.61 7.74 12.23
N LYS A 96 4.25 6.65 11.78
CA LYS A 96 4.56 5.50 12.63
C LYS A 96 5.51 5.89 13.77
N ILE A 97 6.57 6.64 13.49
CA ILE A 97 7.53 7.10 14.52
C ILE A 97 6.83 8.00 15.55
N LEU A 98 5.85 8.79 15.10
CA LEU A 98 5.05 9.68 15.94
C LEU A 98 3.89 8.98 16.67
N ASN A 99 3.73 7.64 16.56
CA ASN A 99 2.61 6.87 17.11
C ASN A 99 1.22 7.42 16.74
N ARG A 100 1.06 7.92 15.50
CA ARG A 100 -0.20 8.50 15.00
C ARG A 100 -0.94 7.58 14.01
N LEU A 101 -0.74 6.25 14.08
CA LEU A 101 -1.34 5.24 13.20
C LEU A 101 -1.93 4.06 13.99
#